data_AF-A0A8T4FML7-F1
#
_entry.id   AF-A0A8T4FML7-F1
#
_cell.length_a   1.000
_cell.length_b   1.000
_cell.length_c   1.000
_cell.angle_alpha   90.00
_cell.angle_beta   90.00
_cell.angle_gamma   90.00
#
_symmetry.space_group_name_H-M   'P 1'
#
loop_
_entity.id
_entity.type
_entity.pdbx_description
1 polymer ?
#
loop_
_entity_poly.entity_id
_entity_poly.type
_entity_poly.pdbx_seq_one_letter_code
_entity_poly.pdbx_strand_id
1 'polypeptide(L)'
;ADMEITRIAEMIVSNNCRQLPILNGKKIVGIIERNRLIEIVRDIRALKEIKVWEVMSNPVESVKVNDLMDDALDLMIREDYRTIPVVDEQNAVTGIVGMREIIDNNWKKDNKTIGDLEKSSRSQITVESIATTSACVIEWDADISEAVDLMVDNKFSSLPVVEGKTLVGIITEFDILELISACRERDMMFVQISGLEDEEKFATEAIYAEIETMVAKISKIYKPESLTMHVSRYNDAGGNFKYSISARLFINGTAVQMKEVGWDLVQTASVLIKKLGDAVIDMKDSKVTFRKRKK
;
A
#
# COMPACT_ATOMS: atom_id res chain seq x y z
N ALA A 1 -21.66 -20.81 -1.89
CA ALA A 1 -20.33 -21.01 -2.50
C ALA A 1 -20.21 -20.15 -3.76
N ASP A 2 -20.86 -18.97 -3.75
CA ASP A 2 -21.21 -18.21 -4.96
C ASP A 2 -20.84 -16.73 -4.81
N MET A 3 -19.81 -16.45 -4.01
CA MET A 3 -19.34 -15.08 -3.80
C MET A 3 -18.43 -14.68 -4.96
N GLU A 4 -18.71 -13.52 -5.56
CA GLU A 4 -17.89 -12.96 -6.63
C GLU A 4 -16.46 -12.68 -6.14
N ILE A 5 -15.47 -12.93 -7.02
CA ILE A 5 -14.05 -12.70 -6.71
C ILE A 5 -13.77 -11.24 -6.34
N THR A 6 -14.44 -10.29 -7.02
CA THR A 6 -14.35 -8.86 -6.69
C THR A 6 -14.85 -8.56 -5.27
N ARG A 7 -15.88 -9.27 -4.79
CA ARG A 7 -16.36 -9.17 -3.40
C ARG A 7 -15.38 -9.79 -2.41
N ILE A 8 -14.73 -10.90 -2.76
CA ILE A 8 -13.71 -11.52 -1.91
C ILE A 8 -12.49 -10.60 -1.80
N ALA A 9 -12.02 -10.03 -2.92
CA ALA A 9 -10.95 -9.05 -2.95
C ALA A 9 -11.31 -7.84 -2.07
N GLU A 10 -12.53 -7.29 -2.22
CA GLU A 10 -13.03 -6.21 -1.36
C GLU A 10 -12.99 -6.58 0.12
N MET A 11 -13.43 -7.78 0.51
CA MET A 11 -13.38 -8.20 1.92
C MET A 11 -11.95 -8.29 2.46
N ILE A 12 -11.00 -8.75 1.64
CA ILE A 12 -9.58 -8.82 2.01
C ILE A 12 -9.01 -7.42 2.18
N VAL A 13 -9.29 -6.51 1.24
CA VAL A 13 -8.86 -5.11 1.28
C VAL A 13 -9.50 -4.42 2.50
N SER A 14 -10.82 -4.54 2.66
CA SER A 14 -11.63 -3.87 3.71
C SER A 14 -11.21 -4.23 5.13
N ASN A 15 -10.78 -5.47 5.34
CA ASN A 15 -10.36 -5.95 6.66
C ASN A 15 -8.83 -5.98 6.82
N ASN A 16 -8.07 -5.45 5.85
CA ASN A 16 -6.61 -5.57 5.76
C ASN A 16 -6.10 -6.99 6.08
N CYS A 17 -6.84 -7.99 5.63
CA CYS A 17 -6.54 -9.40 5.90
C CYS A 17 -5.66 -9.98 4.80
N ARG A 18 -4.86 -11.00 5.10
CA ARG A 18 -4.07 -11.73 4.08
C ARG A 18 -4.81 -12.93 3.50
N GLN A 19 -5.77 -13.42 4.25
CA GLN A 19 -6.50 -14.61 3.91
C GLN A 19 -7.89 -14.58 4.54
N LEU A 20 -8.85 -15.23 3.89
CA LEU A 20 -10.20 -15.40 4.40
C LEU A 20 -10.54 -16.88 4.50
N PRO A 21 -11.09 -17.34 5.63
CA PRO A 21 -11.61 -18.70 5.73
C PRO A 21 -12.88 -18.84 4.89
N ILE A 22 -12.97 -19.91 4.11
CA ILE A 22 -14.19 -20.31 3.42
C ILE A 22 -15.04 -21.12 4.40
N LEU A 23 -16.28 -20.69 4.64
CA LEU A 23 -17.20 -21.35 5.54
C LEU A 23 -18.30 -22.11 4.78
N ASN A 24 -18.63 -23.31 5.26
CA ASN A 24 -19.88 -24.00 4.96
C ASN A 24 -20.69 -24.13 6.26
N GLY A 25 -21.67 -23.24 6.42
CA GLY A 25 -22.34 -23.03 7.72
C GLY A 25 -21.35 -22.49 8.75
N LYS A 26 -21.14 -23.23 9.84
CA LYS A 26 -20.16 -22.89 10.90
C LYS A 26 -18.79 -23.57 10.72
N LYS A 27 -18.62 -24.41 9.69
CA LYS A 27 -17.39 -25.17 9.48
C LYS A 27 -16.48 -24.46 8.48
N ILE A 28 -15.19 -24.36 8.81
CA ILE A 28 -14.16 -23.94 7.86
C ILE A 28 -13.90 -25.10 6.90
N VAL A 29 -14.04 -24.84 5.60
CA VAL A 29 -13.86 -25.82 4.53
C VAL A 29 -12.68 -25.48 3.60
N GLY A 30 -12.08 -24.31 3.77
CA GLY A 30 -10.92 -23.88 2.99
C GLY A 30 -10.45 -22.49 3.41
N ILE A 31 -9.42 -22.00 2.73
CA ILE A 31 -8.86 -20.65 2.90
C ILE A 31 -8.63 -20.07 1.50
N ILE A 32 -8.85 -18.76 1.35
CA ILE A 32 -8.47 -17.97 0.17
C ILE A 32 -7.38 -16.99 0.59
N GLU A 33 -6.27 -16.98 -0.13
CA GLU A 33 -5.12 -16.09 0.08
C GLU A 33 -5.04 -15.01 -1.02
N ARG A 34 -4.29 -13.93 -0.76
CA ARG A 34 -4.10 -12.81 -1.72
C ARG A 34 -3.49 -13.26 -3.04
N ASN A 35 -2.39 -14.02 -2.99
CA ASN A 35 -1.69 -14.60 -4.14
C ASN A 35 -2.66 -15.29 -5.12
N ARG A 36 -3.65 -16.02 -4.61
CA ARG A 36 -4.59 -16.79 -5.43
C ARG A 36 -5.60 -15.90 -6.15
N LEU A 37 -5.93 -14.76 -5.56
CA LEU A 37 -6.86 -13.81 -6.15
C LEU A 37 -6.20 -12.97 -7.24
N ILE A 38 -4.94 -12.57 -7.06
CA ILE A 38 -4.24 -11.75 -8.06
C ILE A 38 -3.99 -12.51 -9.37
N GLU A 39 -3.96 -13.85 -9.34
CA GLU A 39 -3.87 -14.69 -10.54
C GLU A 39 -4.97 -14.39 -11.56
N ILE A 40 -6.16 -13.93 -11.13
CA ILE A 40 -7.27 -13.62 -12.06
C ILE A 40 -6.91 -12.53 -13.07
N VAL A 41 -5.95 -11.67 -12.75
CA VAL A 41 -5.46 -10.64 -13.69
C VAL A 41 -4.96 -11.28 -14.98
N ARG A 42 -4.41 -12.50 -14.91
CA ARG A 42 -3.96 -13.29 -16.07
C ARG A 42 -5.09 -13.73 -16.99
N ASP A 43 -6.35 -13.54 -16.61
CA ASP A 43 -7.50 -13.92 -17.44
C ASP A 43 -8.30 -12.70 -17.93
N ILE A 44 -8.10 -11.52 -17.33
CA ILE A 44 -8.88 -10.32 -17.62
C ILE A 44 -8.04 -9.35 -18.46
N ARG A 45 -8.30 -9.29 -19.77
CA ARG A 45 -7.54 -8.44 -20.71
C ARG A 45 -7.41 -6.98 -20.25
N ALA A 46 -8.50 -6.40 -19.75
CA ALA A 46 -8.52 -5.01 -19.29
C ALA A 46 -7.57 -4.75 -18.10
N LEU A 47 -7.24 -5.77 -17.30
CA LEU A 47 -6.32 -5.65 -16.17
C LEU A 47 -4.87 -5.95 -16.53
N LYS A 48 -4.63 -6.82 -17.53
CA LYS A 48 -3.28 -7.22 -17.94
C LYS A 48 -2.44 -6.03 -18.41
N GLU A 49 -3.04 -5.21 -19.27
CA GLU A 49 -2.37 -4.13 -20.01
C GLU A 49 -2.25 -2.83 -19.18
N ILE A 50 -2.76 -2.83 -17.94
CA ILE A 50 -2.55 -1.72 -16.99
C ILE A 50 -1.06 -1.65 -16.66
N LYS A 51 -0.51 -0.45 -16.60
CA LYS A 51 0.91 -0.27 -16.31
C LYS A 51 1.19 -0.29 -14.82
N VAL A 52 2.34 -0.85 -14.44
CA VAL A 52 2.78 -0.91 -13.04
C VAL A 52 2.75 0.48 -12.39
N TRP A 53 3.24 1.52 -13.06
CA TRP A 53 3.23 2.89 -12.50
C TRP A 53 1.84 3.46 -12.22
N GLU A 54 0.77 2.92 -12.83
CA GLU A 54 -0.62 3.35 -12.57
C GLU A 54 -1.16 2.78 -11.25
N VAL A 55 -0.49 1.75 -10.70
CA VAL A 55 -0.92 0.95 -9.54
C VAL A 55 0.20 0.79 -8.50
N MET A 56 1.43 1.20 -8.74
CA MET A 56 2.46 1.16 -7.70
C MET A 56 2.21 2.24 -6.65
N SER A 57 2.80 2.05 -5.48
CA SER A 57 2.93 3.09 -4.47
C SER A 57 4.16 3.96 -4.72
N ASN A 58 4.00 5.29 -4.67
CA ASN A 58 5.05 6.30 -4.92
C ASN A 58 4.68 7.63 -4.20
N PRO A 59 5.57 8.27 -3.39
CA PRO A 59 6.96 7.88 -3.09
C PRO A 59 7.07 6.63 -2.23
N VAL A 60 8.13 5.86 -2.48
CA VAL A 60 8.49 4.68 -1.70
C VAL A 60 9.62 5.03 -0.73
N GLU A 61 9.46 4.63 0.53
CA GLU A 61 10.52 4.71 1.52
C GLU A 61 11.45 3.49 1.37
N SER A 62 12.74 3.71 1.53
CA SER A 62 13.77 2.67 1.44
C SER A 62 14.83 2.87 2.51
N VAL A 63 15.55 1.80 2.83
CA VAL A 63 16.76 1.86 3.67
C VAL A 63 18.01 1.70 2.82
N LYS A 64 19.12 2.26 3.28
CA LYS A 64 20.42 2.08 2.64
C LYS A 64 21.09 0.78 3.10
N VAL A 65 21.99 0.27 2.28
CA VAL A 65 22.81 -0.93 2.61
C VAL A 65 23.53 -0.84 3.96
N ASN A 66 23.99 0.36 4.33
CA ASN A 66 24.75 0.62 5.56
C ASN A 66 23.88 1.01 6.76
N ASP A 67 22.57 1.18 6.55
CA ASP A 67 21.64 1.43 7.67
C ASP A 67 21.60 0.21 8.58
N LEU A 68 21.17 0.39 9.82
CA LEU A 68 21.05 -0.70 10.78
C LEU A 68 19.72 -1.44 10.59
N MET A 69 19.70 -2.72 10.96
CA MET A 69 18.48 -3.53 11.02
C MET A 69 17.37 -2.83 11.81
N ASP A 70 17.75 -2.13 12.87
CA ASP A 70 16.84 -1.37 13.72
C ASP A 70 16.24 -0.15 13.00
N ASP A 71 16.98 0.49 12.08
CA ASP A 71 16.45 1.57 11.25
C ASP A 71 15.36 1.04 10.30
N ALA A 72 15.58 -0.15 9.73
CA ALA A 72 14.57 -0.84 8.92
C ALA A 72 13.35 -1.24 9.76
N LEU A 73 13.55 -1.77 10.98
CA LEU A 73 12.45 -2.11 11.89
C LEU A 73 11.65 -0.87 12.32
N ASP A 74 12.34 0.21 12.68
CA ASP A 74 11.72 1.49 13.05
C ASP A 74 10.86 2.02 11.89
N LEU A 75 11.37 1.94 10.66
CA LEU A 75 10.62 2.32 9.45
C LEU A 75 9.42 1.40 9.20
N MET A 76 9.58 0.08 9.35
CA MET A 76 8.49 -0.90 9.22
C MET A 76 7.35 -0.60 10.21
N ILE A 77 7.68 -0.35 11.48
CA ILE A 77 6.70 -0.07 12.53
C ILE A 77 6.01 1.27 12.29
N ARG A 78 6.79 2.32 12.03
CA ARG A 78 6.25 3.69 11.85
C ARG A 78 5.30 3.78 10.67
N GLU A 79 5.63 3.08 9.60
CA GLU A 79 4.94 3.18 8.31
C GLU A 79 3.96 2.04 8.04
N ASP A 80 3.84 1.08 8.95
CA ASP A 80 3.14 -0.20 8.77
C ASP A 80 3.57 -0.95 7.48
N TYR A 81 4.85 -0.79 7.12
CA TYR A 81 5.46 -1.53 6.01
C TYR A 81 5.96 -2.88 6.50
N ARG A 82 5.69 -3.93 5.74
CA ARG A 82 6.18 -5.28 6.06
C ARG A 82 7.44 -5.67 5.32
N THR A 83 7.73 -4.96 4.23
CA THR A 83 8.87 -5.17 3.36
C THR A 83 9.31 -3.82 2.85
N ILE A 84 10.62 -3.57 2.90
CA ILE A 84 11.23 -2.29 2.55
C ILE A 84 12.34 -2.57 1.52
N PRO A 85 12.36 -1.83 0.39
CA PRO A 85 13.48 -1.88 -0.54
C PRO A 85 14.79 -1.44 0.12
N VAL A 86 15.88 -2.11 -0.24
CA VAL A 86 17.24 -1.75 0.15
C VAL A 86 17.94 -1.15 -1.06
N VAL A 87 18.54 0.03 -0.89
CA VAL A 87 19.21 0.77 -1.96
C VAL A 87 20.66 1.09 -1.62
N ASP A 88 21.48 1.30 -2.65
CA ASP A 88 22.83 1.87 -2.50
C ASP A 88 22.80 3.42 -2.45
N GLU A 89 23.99 4.04 -2.39
CA GLU A 89 24.13 5.50 -2.37
C GLU A 89 23.67 6.19 -3.67
N GLN A 90 23.48 5.44 -4.77
CA GLN A 90 22.97 5.93 -6.05
C GLN A 90 21.45 5.70 -6.18
N ASN A 91 20.78 5.29 -5.11
CA ASN A 91 19.37 4.89 -5.10
C ASN A 91 19.06 3.68 -6.00
N ALA A 92 20.07 2.85 -6.29
CA ALA A 92 19.88 1.61 -7.02
C ALA A 92 19.46 0.49 -6.08
N VAL A 93 18.45 -0.30 -6.49
CA VAL A 93 17.93 -1.40 -5.66
C VAL A 93 18.98 -2.51 -5.54
N THR A 94 19.37 -2.83 -4.32
CA THR A 94 20.33 -3.91 -4.00
C THR A 94 19.66 -5.13 -3.36
N GLY A 95 18.48 -4.94 -2.78
CA GLY A 95 17.74 -6.02 -2.14
C GLY A 95 16.39 -5.58 -1.56
N ILE A 96 15.81 -6.47 -0.76
CA ILE A 96 14.63 -6.18 0.08
C ILE A 96 14.87 -6.73 1.48
N VAL A 97 14.32 -6.06 2.48
CA VAL A 97 14.27 -6.55 3.86
C VAL A 97 12.82 -6.62 4.31
N GLY A 98 12.38 -7.76 4.82
CA GLY A 98 11.06 -7.93 5.39
C GLY A 98 11.10 -8.32 6.86
N MET A 99 9.92 -8.35 7.49
CA MET A 99 9.79 -8.77 8.90
C MET A 99 10.37 -10.16 9.16
N ARG A 100 10.38 -11.05 8.16
CA ARG A 100 10.98 -12.38 8.28
C ARG A 100 12.48 -12.29 8.50
N GLU A 101 13.19 -11.51 7.68
CA GLU A 101 14.63 -11.30 7.81
C GLU A 101 14.98 -10.64 9.14
N ILE A 102 14.15 -9.69 9.60
CA ILE A 102 14.30 -9.09 10.94
C ILE A 102 14.14 -10.15 12.03
N ILE A 103 13.06 -10.94 12.02
CA ILE A 103 12.77 -11.94 13.06
C ILE A 103 13.86 -13.02 13.11
N ASP A 104 14.27 -13.54 11.95
CA ASP A 104 15.26 -14.60 11.84
C ASP A 104 16.65 -14.16 12.37
N ASN A 105 16.98 -12.86 12.27
CA ASN A 105 18.29 -12.32 12.67
C ASN A 105 18.28 -11.55 14.00
N ASN A 106 17.10 -11.22 14.55
CA ASN A 106 16.95 -10.60 15.87
C ASN A 106 16.79 -11.63 17.00
N TRP A 107 16.70 -12.93 16.68
CA TRP A 107 16.53 -14.00 17.66
C TRP A 107 17.84 -14.39 18.37
N LYS A 108 18.30 -13.56 19.31
CA LYS A 108 19.06 -14.08 20.46
C LYS A 108 18.08 -14.89 21.32
N LYS A 109 18.55 -16.05 21.80
CA LYS A 109 17.94 -17.13 22.60
C LYS A 109 16.97 -16.79 23.77
N ASP A 110 16.57 -15.55 23.98
CA ASP A 110 15.69 -15.16 25.09
C ASP A 110 14.31 -14.77 24.56
N ASN A 111 13.28 -15.40 25.14
CA ASN A 111 11.86 -15.21 24.84
C ASN A 111 11.42 -13.74 24.99
N LYS A 112 11.61 -12.93 23.94
CA LYS A 112 11.19 -11.53 23.89
C LYS A 112 10.04 -11.36 22.90
N THR A 113 9.03 -10.60 23.31
CA THR A 113 7.89 -10.20 22.48
C THR A 113 8.27 -8.97 21.62
N ILE A 114 7.46 -8.65 20.60
CA ILE A 114 7.69 -7.44 19.76
C ILE A 114 7.77 -6.17 20.64
N GLY A 115 7.02 -6.10 21.75
CA GLY A 115 7.08 -4.98 22.70
C GLY A 115 8.38 -4.91 23.54
N ASP A 116 9.18 -5.97 23.57
CA ASP A 116 10.49 -5.99 24.22
C ASP A 116 11.62 -5.51 23.29
N LEU A 117 11.36 -5.41 21.98
CA LEU A 117 12.32 -4.93 20.98
C LEU A 117 12.55 -3.43 21.06
N GLU A 118 11.55 -2.65 21.48
CA GLU A 118 11.69 -1.19 21.71
C GLU A 118 12.65 -0.84 22.86
N LYS A 119 13.01 -1.80 23.72
CA LYS A 119 13.80 -1.58 24.94
C LYS A 119 15.20 -2.19 24.94
N SER A 120 15.63 -2.82 23.85
CA SER A 120 17.01 -3.34 23.73
C SER A 120 18.00 -2.31 23.17
N SER A 121 19.28 -2.45 23.54
CA SER A 121 20.38 -1.72 22.90
C SER A 121 20.35 -1.94 21.39
N ARG A 122 20.48 -0.85 20.60
CA ARG A 122 20.38 -0.93 19.14
C ARG A 122 21.33 -2.00 18.58
N SER A 123 20.83 -2.88 17.72
CA SER A 123 21.67 -3.89 17.07
C SER A 123 22.73 -3.20 16.20
N GLN A 124 23.91 -3.82 16.09
CA GLN A 124 24.97 -3.36 15.18
C GLN A 124 24.91 -4.12 13.84
N ILE A 125 23.77 -4.74 13.55
CA ILE A 125 23.55 -5.54 12.35
C ILE A 125 23.16 -4.58 11.23
N THR A 126 23.87 -4.61 10.10
CA THR A 126 23.53 -3.78 8.95
C THR A 126 22.41 -4.42 8.13
N VAL A 127 21.64 -3.60 7.43
CA VAL A 127 20.58 -4.06 6.52
C VAL A 127 21.14 -4.98 5.45
N GLU A 128 22.28 -4.64 4.83
CA GLU A 128 22.90 -5.49 3.79
C GLU A 128 23.19 -6.91 4.28
N SER A 129 23.52 -7.10 5.56
CA SER A 129 23.86 -8.41 6.12
C SER A 129 22.65 -9.35 6.26
N ILE A 130 21.44 -8.81 6.26
CA ILE A 130 20.19 -9.56 6.43
C ILE A 130 19.26 -9.49 5.22
N ALA A 131 19.48 -8.52 4.33
CA ALA A 131 18.64 -8.29 3.17
C ALA A 131 18.66 -9.52 2.25
N THR A 132 17.50 -9.83 1.68
CA THR A 132 17.45 -10.76 0.54
C THR A 132 18.03 -10.03 -0.67
N THR A 133 19.25 -10.41 -1.04
CA THR A 133 19.98 -9.86 -2.19
C THR A 133 19.47 -10.47 -3.49
N SER A 134 19.70 -9.78 -4.61
CA SER A 134 19.10 -10.14 -5.91
C SER A 134 17.56 -10.08 -5.89
N ALA A 135 17.02 -9.04 -5.24
CA ALA A 135 15.58 -8.81 -5.24
C ALA A 135 15.06 -8.76 -6.68
N CYS A 136 14.01 -9.51 -6.95
CA CYS A 136 13.30 -9.39 -8.20
C CYS A 136 12.65 -8.02 -8.25
N VAL A 137 13.08 -7.19 -9.20
CA VAL A 137 12.51 -5.87 -9.47
C VAL A 137 11.62 -5.93 -10.71
N ILE A 138 10.81 -4.90 -10.90
CA ILE A 138 10.01 -4.72 -12.11
C ILE A 138 10.17 -3.30 -12.66
N GLU A 139 10.20 -3.15 -13.98
CA GLU A 139 10.24 -1.83 -14.61
C GLU A 139 8.91 -1.09 -14.41
N TRP A 140 8.97 0.22 -14.22
CA TRP A 140 7.82 1.07 -13.97
C TRP A 140 6.76 1.03 -15.08
N ASP A 141 7.17 0.83 -16.34
CA ASP A 141 6.31 0.77 -17.52
C ASP A 141 5.95 -0.67 -17.96
N ALA A 142 6.29 -1.67 -17.14
CA ALA A 142 5.85 -3.05 -17.35
C ALA A 142 4.33 -3.19 -17.16
N ASP A 143 3.78 -4.27 -17.70
CA ASP A 143 2.36 -4.61 -17.53
C ASP A 143 2.11 -5.24 -16.15
N ILE A 144 0.94 -5.00 -15.55
CA ILE A 144 0.56 -5.61 -14.26
C ILE A 144 0.57 -7.14 -14.35
N SER A 145 0.26 -7.71 -15.51
CA SER A 145 0.36 -9.17 -15.69
C SER A 145 1.77 -9.71 -15.45
N GLU A 146 2.82 -8.98 -15.84
CA GLU A 146 4.21 -9.35 -15.57
C GLU A 146 4.52 -9.27 -14.07
N ALA A 147 3.98 -8.26 -13.37
CA ALA A 147 4.09 -8.14 -11.92
C ALA A 147 3.46 -9.34 -11.21
N VAL A 148 2.25 -9.74 -11.64
CA VAL A 148 1.55 -10.91 -11.13
C VAL A 148 2.35 -12.18 -11.39
N ASP A 149 2.98 -12.32 -12.56
CA ASP A 149 3.81 -13.48 -12.88
C ASP A 149 5.00 -13.60 -11.94
N LEU A 150 5.74 -12.50 -11.74
CA LEU A 150 6.86 -12.47 -10.81
C LEU A 150 6.42 -12.76 -9.37
N MET A 151 5.30 -12.20 -8.91
CA MET A 151 4.77 -12.41 -7.56
C MET A 151 4.33 -13.86 -7.32
N VAL A 152 3.55 -14.44 -8.24
CA VAL A 152 2.99 -15.79 -8.09
C VAL A 152 4.06 -16.86 -8.24
N ASP A 153 4.89 -16.76 -9.28
CA ASP A 153 5.85 -17.83 -9.63
C ASP A 153 6.99 -17.90 -8.60
N ASN A 154 7.39 -16.75 -8.03
CA ASN A 154 8.46 -16.67 -7.04
C ASN A 154 7.95 -16.52 -5.59
N LYS A 155 6.62 -16.50 -5.39
CA LYS A 155 5.97 -16.31 -4.08
C LYS A 155 6.37 -14.99 -3.40
N PHE A 156 6.55 -13.93 -4.17
CA PHE A 156 6.80 -12.59 -3.66
C PHE A 156 5.48 -11.86 -3.42
N SER A 157 5.32 -11.25 -2.24
CA SER A 157 4.15 -10.41 -1.94
C SER A 157 4.30 -8.96 -2.41
N SER A 158 5.51 -8.58 -2.83
CA SER A 158 5.86 -7.23 -3.28
C SER A 158 7.08 -7.23 -4.19
N LEU A 159 7.16 -6.22 -5.06
CA LEU A 159 8.26 -6.00 -6.00
C LEU A 159 8.67 -4.52 -5.93
N PRO A 160 9.96 -4.20 -5.72
CA PRO A 160 10.46 -2.86 -5.97
C PRO A 160 10.28 -2.50 -7.44
N VAL A 161 9.81 -1.29 -7.70
CA VAL A 161 9.61 -0.76 -9.05
C VAL A 161 10.75 0.19 -9.38
N VAL A 162 11.38 -0.02 -10.53
CA VAL A 162 12.56 0.72 -10.96
C VAL A 162 12.34 1.46 -12.28
N GLU A 163 13.09 2.54 -12.47
CA GLU A 163 13.40 3.09 -13.79
C GLU A 163 14.88 2.77 -14.08
N GLY A 164 15.11 1.71 -14.84
CA GLY A 164 16.43 1.13 -15.04
C GLY A 164 17.00 0.52 -13.75
N LYS A 165 17.78 1.30 -12.99
CA LYS A 165 18.32 0.86 -11.69
C LYS A 165 17.72 1.58 -10.51
N THR A 166 17.19 2.77 -10.73
CA THR A 166 16.77 3.68 -9.68
C THR A 166 15.41 3.26 -9.15
N LEU A 167 15.27 3.18 -7.82
CA LEU A 167 13.99 2.91 -7.18
C LEU A 167 13.03 4.08 -7.39
N VAL A 168 11.85 3.80 -7.95
CA VAL A 168 10.78 4.79 -8.20
C VAL A 168 9.45 4.44 -7.54
N GLY A 169 9.29 3.22 -7.04
CA GLY A 169 8.07 2.81 -6.35
C GLY A 169 8.16 1.39 -5.77
N ILE A 170 7.04 0.92 -5.22
CA ILE A 170 6.84 -0.47 -4.82
C ILE A 170 5.44 -0.90 -5.23
N ILE A 171 5.29 -2.13 -5.73
CA ILE A 171 3.99 -2.73 -6.00
C ILE A 171 3.84 -3.99 -5.15
N THR A 172 2.66 -4.20 -4.58
CA THR A 172 2.33 -5.31 -3.69
C THR A 172 1.09 -6.06 -4.17
N GLU A 173 0.87 -7.27 -3.67
CA GLU A 173 -0.39 -7.99 -3.92
C GLU A 173 -1.62 -7.20 -3.46
N PHE A 174 -1.47 -6.35 -2.44
CA PHE A 174 -2.57 -5.51 -1.94
C PHE A 174 -2.97 -4.46 -2.98
N ASP A 175 -2.00 -3.83 -3.65
CA ASP A 175 -2.27 -2.85 -4.71
C ASP A 175 -3.05 -3.48 -5.88
N ILE A 176 -2.68 -4.71 -6.26
CA ILE A 176 -3.34 -5.46 -7.32
C ILE A 176 -4.76 -5.91 -6.88
N LEU A 177 -4.95 -6.26 -5.60
CA LEU A 177 -6.27 -6.55 -5.06
C LEU A 177 -7.19 -5.34 -5.01
N GLU A 178 -6.67 -4.15 -4.74
CA GLU A 178 -7.44 -2.91 -4.82
C GLU A 178 -7.95 -2.67 -6.24
N LEU A 179 -7.10 -2.91 -7.24
CA LEU A 179 -7.48 -2.86 -8.65
C LEU A 179 -8.61 -3.86 -8.99
N ILE A 180 -8.52 -5.11 -8.50
CA ILE A 180 -9.57 -6.12 -8.68
C ILE A 180 -10.88 -5.70 -7.98
N SER A 181 -10.78 -5.15 -6.77
CA SER A 181 -11.93 -4.65 -6.00
C SER A 181 -12.64 -3.48 -6.71
N ALA A 182 -11.86 -2.61 -7.36
CA ALA A 182 -12.36 -1.46 -8.12
C ALA A 182 -13.17 -1.87 -9.38
N CYS A 183 -12.94 -3.07 -9.92
CA CYS A 183 -13.71 -3.59 -11.06
C CYS A 183 -15.18 -3.90 -10.74
N ARG A 184 -15.58 -3.87 -9.47
CA ARG A 184 -16.97 -4.13 -9.07
C ARG A 184 -17.85 -2.95 -9.48
N GLU A 185 -18.81 -3.17 -10.36
CA GLU A 185 -19.81 -2.14 -10.71
C GLU A 185 -20.59 -1.72 -9.46
N ARG A 186 -20.57 -0.42 -9.16
CA ARG A 186 -21.34 0.19 -8.08
C ARG A 186 -21.95 1.51 -8.56
N ASP A 187 -23.13 1.82 -8.01
CA ASP A 187 -23.75 3.14 -8.12
C ASP A 187 -23.03 4.18 -7.25
N MET A 188 -22.36 3.73 -6.17
CA MET A 188 -21.67 4.57 -5.19
C MET A 188 -20.18 4.19 -5.11
N MET A 189 -19.31 5.19 -4.95
CA MET A 189 -17.87 5.02 -4.74
C MET A 189 -17.59 4.20 -3.47
N PHE A 190 -16.66 3.24 -3.53
CA PHE A 190 -16.25 2.49 -2.34
C PHE A 190 -15.28 3.32 -1.50
N VAL A 191 -15.60 3.55 -0.22
CA VAL A 191 -14.72 4.25 0.73
C VAL A 191 -14.38 3.30 1.86
N GLN A 192 -13.10 3.17 2.15
CA GLN A 192 -12.58 2.40 3.26
C GLN A 192 -11.62 3.26 4.08
N ILE A 193 -11.78 3.22 5.40
CA ILE A 193 -10.83 3.79 6.35
C ILE A 193 -10.46 2.68 7.33
N SER A 194 -9.18 2.34 7.43
CA SER A 194 -8.65 1.33 8.34
C SER A 194 -7.70 1.96 9.37
N GLY A 195 -7.48 1.27 10.49
CA GLY A 195 -6.57 1.70 11.55
C GLY A 195 -7.15 2.76 12.49
N LEU A 196 -8.47 2.94 12.46
CA LEU A 196 -9.22 3.71 13.45
C LEU A 196 -9.72 2.79 14.58
N GLU A 197 -9.69 3.29 15.81
CA GLU A 197 -10.23 2.66 17.00
C GLU A 197 -11.72 3.00 17.20
N ASP A 198 -12.47 2.15 17.90
CA ASP A 198 -13.92 2.30 18.12
C ASP A 198 -14.32 3.63 18.81
N GLU A 199 -13.38 4.24 19.53
CA GLU A 199 -13.54 5.51 20.25
C GLU A 199 -13.52 6.72 19.30
N GLU A 200 -13.07 6.54 18.05
CA GLU A 200 -12.88 7.59 17.04
C GLU A 200 -14.10 7.75 16.11
N LYS A 201 -15.29 7.30 16.53
CA LYS A 201 -16.53 7.41 15.72
C LYS A 201 -16.82 8.82 15.23
N PHE A 202 -16.62 9.83 16.08
CA PHE A 202 -16.83 11.22 15.69
C PHE A 202 -15.82 11.69 14.63
N ALA A 203 -14.56 11.29 14.74
CA ALA A 203 -13.54 11.57 13.73
C ALA A 203 -13.89 10.87 12.41
N THR A 204 -14.37 9.64 12.49
CA THR A 204 -14.82 8.86 11.33
C THR A 204 -15.93 9.60 10.57
N GLU A 205 -16.97 10.07 11.26
CA GLU A 205 -18.08 10.83 10.66
C GLU A 205 -17.59 12.13 10.00
N ALA A 206 -16.69 12.88 10.65
CA ALA A 206 -16.11 14.09 10.09
C ALA A 206 -15.32 13.81 8.80
N ILE A 207 -14.49 12.76 8.81
CA ILE A 207 -13.69 12.35 7.65
C ILE A 207 -14.61 11.94 6.48
N TYR A 208 -15.68 11.17 6.74
CA TYR A 208 -16.64 10.80 5.70
C TYR A 208 -17.33 12.02 5.06
N ALA A 209 -17.73 13.02 5.86
CA ALA A 209 -18.34 14.25 5.33
C ALA A 209 -17.39 15.05 4.42
N GLU A 210 -16.09 15.05 4.73
CA GLU A 210 -15.07 15.66 3.88
C GLU A 210 -14.83 14.88 2.59
N ILE A 211 -14.82 13.54 2.67
CA ILE A 211 -14.74 12.67 1.50
C ILE A 211 -15.94 12.93 0.57
N GLU A 212 -17.17 12.98 1.10
CA GLU A 212 -18.37 13.29 0.30
C GLU A 212 -18.23 14.62 -0.45
N THR A 213 -17.71 15.65 0.24
CA THR A 213 -17.47 16.97 -0.35
C THR A 213 -16.43 16.91 -1.47
N MET A 214 -15.35 16.15 -1.28
CA MET A 214 -14.31 15.94 -2.29
C MET A 214 -14.85 15.16 -3.49
N VAL A 215 -15.58 14.06 -3.25
CA VAL A 215 -16.23 13.21 -4.26
C VAL A 215 -17.21 14.01 -5.12
N ALA A 216 -18.03 14.87 -4.52
CA ALA A 216 -18.95 15.75 -5.23
C ALA A 216 -18.23 16.74 -6.18
N LYS A 217 -16.96 17.09 -5.91
CA LYS A 217 -16.14 17.94 -6.79
C LYS A 217 -15.52 17.12 -7.91
N ILE A 218 -14.84 16.02 -7.59
CA ILE A 218 -14.07 15.23 -8.56
C ILE A 218 -14.97 14.43 -9.52
N SER A 219 -16.17 14.02 -9.08
CA SER A 219 -17.17 13.33 -9.91
C SER A 219 -17.62 14.14 -11.13
N LYS A 220 -17.44 15.46 -11.11
CA LYS A 220 -17.69 16.35 -12.25
C LYS A 220 -16.60 16.23 -13.34
N ILE A 221 -15.49 15.57 -13.05
CA ILE A 221 -14.32 15.44 -13.93
C ILE A 221 -14.17 13.99 -14.38
N TYR A 222 -14.10 13.07 -13.42
CA TYR A 222 -13.95 11.63 -13.63
C TYR A 222 -14.84 10.89 -12.63
N LYS A 223 -15.36 9.71 -12.98
CA LYS A 223 -16.09 8.86 -12.03
C LYS A 223 -15.08 8.28 -11.02
N PRO A 224 -15.14 8.62 -9.72
CA PRO A 224 -14.28 8.00 -8.73
C PRO A 224 -14.75 6.55 -8.47
N GLU A 225 -13.80 5.65 -8.29
CA GLU A 225 -14.04 4.20 -8.24
C GLU A 225 -13.89 3.69 -6.81
N SER A 226 -12.78 4.01 -6.15
CA SER A 226 -12.54 3.69 -4.73
C SER A 226 -11.64 4.70 -4.03
N LEU A 227 -11.77 4.81 -2.71
CA LEU A 227 -10.83 5.50 -1.82
C LEU A 227 -10.53 4.58 -0.63
N THR A 228 -9.26 4.23 -0.47
CA THR A 228 -8.75 3.56 0.71
C THR A 228 -7.93 4.54 1.52
N MET A 229 -8.12 4.58 2.84
CA MET A 229 -7.33 5.36 3.78
C MET A 229 -6.85 4.43 4.90
N HIS A 230 -5.55 4.47 5.18
CA HIS A 230 -4.92 3.75 6.27
C HIS A 230 -4.39 4.75 7.29
N VAL A 231 -4.88 4.66 8.51
CA VAL A 231 -4.46 5.49 9.65
C VAL A 231 -3.53 4.65 10.53
N SER A 232 -2.32 5.13 10.81
CA SER A 232 -1.44 4.57 11.82
C SER A 232 -1.09 5.62 12.86
N ARG A 233 -0.86 5.18 14.10
CA ARG A 233 -0.35 6.01 15.20
C ARG A 233 1.07 5.57 15.54
N TYR A 234 1.97 6.53 15.76
CA TYR A 234 3.30 6.23 16.30
C TYR A 234 3.69 7.23 17.37
N ASN A 235 4.34 6.73 18.42
CA ASN A 235 4.79 7.51 19.56
C ASN A 235 6.03 8.32 19.18
N ASP A 236 6.03 9.61 19.50
CA ASP A 236 7.26 10.37 19.59
C ASP A 236 7.96 10.09 20.93
N ALA A 237 9.26 10.36 20.99
CA ALA A 237 10.07 10.17 22.20
C ALA A 237 9.61 10.99 23.42
N GLY A 238 8.59 11.85 23.27
CA GLY A 238 8.01 12.72 24.30
C GLY A 238 6.65 12.25 24.85
N GLY A 239 6.13 11.09 24.42
CA GLY A 239 4.86 10.55 24.88
C GLY A 239 3.63 11.14 24.20
N ASN A 240 3.80 11.96 23.15
CA ASN A 240 2.74 12.35 22.24
C ASN A 240 2.79 11.45 21.03
N PHE A 241 1.64 11.16 20.42
CA PHE A 241 1.59 10.37 19.19
C PHE A 241 1.17 11.24 18.00
N LYS A 242 1.66 10.87 16.83
CA LYS A 242 1.24 11.45 15.56
C LYS A 242 0.40 10.44 14.79
N TYR A 243 -0.56 10.95 14.04
CA TYR A 243 -1.28 10.20 13.04
C TYR A 243 -0.53 10.29 11.72
N SER A 244 -0.29 9.14 11.10
CA SER A 244 0.12 9.00 9.71
C SER A 244 -1.05 8.45 8.92
N ILE A 245 -1.51 9.18 7.92
CA ILE A 245 -2.64 8.79 7.10
C ILE A 245 -2.15 8.64 5.67
N SER A 246 -2.21 7.41 5.16
CA SER A 246 -1.93 7.09 3.76
C SER A 246 -3.24 6.87 3.04
N ALA A 247 -3.46 7.53 1.92
CA ALA A 247 -4.69 7.43 1.17
C ALA A 247 -4.42 7.14 -0.30
N ARG A 248 -5.31 6.33 -0.89
CA ARG A 248 -5.27 5.92 -2.29
C ARG A 248 -6.65 6.09 -2.91
N LEU A 249 -6.74 6.98 -3.89
CA LEU A 249 -7.94 7.24 -4.68
C LEU A 249 -7.77 6.60 -6.06
N PHE A 250 -8.60 5.61 -6.39
CA PHE A 250 -8.68 5.05 -7.72
C PHE A 250 -9.75 5.78 -8.54
N ILE A 251 -9.35 6.34 -9.67
CA ILE A 251 -10.20 7.21 -10.49
C ILE A 251 -9.80 7.19 -11.96
N ASN A 252 -10.76 6.90 -12.83
CA ASN A 252 -10.54 6.81 -14.28
C ASN A 252 -9.40 5.82 -14.62
N GLY A 253 -9.38 4.67 -13.96
CA GLY A 253 -8.35 3.64 -14.15
C GLY A 253 -6.94 4.02 -13.68
N THR A 254 -6.77 5.07 -12.88
CA THR A 254 -5.45 5.48 -12.34
C THR A 254 -5.53 5.64 -10.82
N ALA A 255 -4.48 5.26 -10.10
CA ALA A 255 -4.36 5.54 -8.68
C ALA A 255 -3.70 6.90 -8.41
N VAL A 256 -4.30 7.71 -7.54
CA VAL A 256 -3.68 8.88 -6.91
C VAL A 256 -3.42 8.52 -5.45
N GLN A 257 -2.15 8.48 -5.07
CA GLN A 257 -1.74 8.15 -3.71
C GLN A 257 -1.10 9.35 -3.04
N MET A 258 -1.41 9.55 -1.76
CA MET A 258 -0.78 10.57 -0.93
C MET A 258 -0.69 10.09 0.52
N LYS A 259 0.20 10.73 1.26
CA LYS A 259 0.35 10.53 2.70
C LYS A 259 0.44 11.88 3.39
N GLU A 260 -0.17 11.99 4.57
CA GLU A 260 -0.05 13.16 5.45
C GLU A 260 0.20 12.72 6.89
N VAL A 261 0.96 13.51 7.64
CA VAL A 261 1.29 13.25 9.04
C VAL A 261 0.94 14.48 9.88
N GLY A 262 0.29 14.28 11.02
CA GLY A 262 -0.04 15.37 11.93
C GLY A 262 -0.44 14.90 13.32
N TRP A 263 -0.62 15.85 14.23
CA TRP A 263 -0.96 15.57 15.63
C TRP A 263 -2.45 15.35 15.86
N ASP A 264 -3.29 15.86 14.95
CA ASP A 264 -4.74 15.77 15.02
C ASP A 264 -5.27 14.96 13.83
N LEU A 265 -6.01 13.89 14.11
CA LEU A 265 -6.51 12.96 13.10
C LEU A 265 -7.39 13.65 12.05
N VAL A 266 -8.38 14.43 12.50
CA VAL A 266 -9.38 15.04 11.61
C VAL A 266 -8.73 16.11 10.74
N GLN A 267 -7.90 16.96 11.33
CA GLN A 267 -7.15 17.98 10.59
C GLN A 267 -6.20 17.35 9.58
N THR A 268 -5.49 16.28 9.95
CA THR A 268 -4.56 15.58 9.06
C THR A 268 -5.31 14.94 7.89
N ALA A 269 -6.44 14.28 8.16
CA ALA A 269 -7.30 13.70 7.14
C ALA A 269 -7.86 14.77 6.21
N SER A 270 -8.30 15.91 6.75
CA SER A 270 -8.81 17.04 5.98
C SER A 270 -7.79 17.57 4.97
N VAL A 271 -6.55 17.79 5.43
CA VAL A 271 -5.44 18.22 4.58
C VAL A 271 -5.20 17.19 3.47
N LEU A 272 -5.15 15.91 3.81
CA LEU A 272 -4.91 14.82 2.86
C LEU A 272 -6.03 14.72 1.80
N ILE A 273 -7.30 14.75 2.21
CA ILE A 273 -8.47 14.67 1.33
C ILE A 273 -8.49 15.87 0.38
N LYS A 274 -8.18 17.07 0.88
CA LYS A 274 -8.07 18.26 0.03
C LYS A 274 -6.98 18.11 -1.02
N LYS A 275 -5.76 17.70 -0.63
CA LYS A 275 -4.65 17.48 -1.56
C LYS A 275 -4.97 16.42 -2.62
N LEU A 276 -5.65 15.33 -2.24
CA LEU A 276 -6.14 14.31 -3.18
C LEU A 276 -7.10 14.90 -4.22
N GLY A 277 -8.08 15.69 -3.77
CA GLY A 277 -9.03 16.35 -4.67
C GLY A 277 -8.36 17.30 -5.64
N ASP A 278 -7.42 18.11 -5.14
CA ASP A 278 -6.64 19.07 -5.94
C ASP A 278 -5.78 18.32 -6.99
N ALA A 279 -5.13 17.22 -6.62
CA ALA A 279 -4.34 16.41 -7.56
C ALA A 279 -5.16 15.84 -8.73
N VAL A 280 -6.40 15.40 -8.48
CA VAL A 280 -7.31 14.94 -9.55
C VAL A 280 -7.67 16.08 -10.51
N ILE A 281 -7.86 17.29 -9.98
CA ILE A 281 -8.14 18.48 -10.78
C ILE A 281 -6.92 18.79 -11.67
N ASP A 282 -5.71 18.75 -11.10
CA ASP A 282 -4.46 19.02 -11.82
C ASP A 282 -4.15 17.96 -12.91
N MET A 283 -4.55 16.70 -12.69
CA MET A 283 -4.44 15.63 -13.70
C MET A 283 -5.23 15.95 -14.98
N LYS A 284 -6.41 16.58 -14.85
CA LYS A 284 -7.22 17.05 -16.00
C LYS A 284 -6.43 18.10 -16.80
N ASP A 285 -5.84 19.06 -16.12
CA ASP A 285 -5.15 20.19 -16.75
C ASP A 285 -3.84 19.76 -17.42
N SER A 286 -3.15 18.78 -16.85
CA SER A 286 -1.95 18.16 -17.43
C SER A 286 -2.27 17.42 -18.75
N LYS A 287 -3.38 16.65 -18.81
CA LYS A 287 -3.84 15.99 -20.05
C LYS A 287 -4.30 16.99 -21.12
N VAL A 288 -4.94 18.11 -20.73
CA VAL A 288 -5.34 19.19 -21.66
C VAL A 288 -4.13 19.91 -22.26
N THR A 289 -3.11 20.16 -21.45
CA THR A 289 -1.86 20.82 -21.88
C THR A 289 -1.04 19.94 -22.82
N PHE A 290 -1.01 18.63 -22.58
CA PHE A 290 -0.36 17.65 -23.47
C PHE A 290 -1.04 17.55 -24.84
N ARG A 291 -2.38 17.62 -24.91
CA ARG A 291 -3.13 17.62 -26.18
C ARG A 291 -2.93 18.91 -27.00
N LYS A 292 -2.66 20.05 -26.36
CA LYS A 292 -2.38 21.32 -27.08
C LYS A 292 -0.98 21.38 -27.69
N ARG A 293 0.02 20.68 -27.13
CA ARG A 293 1.38 20.61 -27.69
C ARG A 293 1.51 19.68 -28.90
N LYS A 294 0.50 18.87 -29.20
CA LYS A 294 0.44 17.95 -30.35
C LYS A 294 -0.42 18.44 -31.52
N LYS A 295 -0.93 19.67 -31.48
CA LYS A 295 -1.62 20.31 -32.62
C LYS A 295 -0.70 21.30 -33.32
#